data_AF-A0A7S6M4W5-F1
#
_entry.id   AF-A0A7S6M4W5-F1
#
_cell.length_a   1.000
_cell.length_b   1.000
_cell.length_c   1.000
_cell.angle_alpha   90.00
_cell.angle_beta   90.00
_cell.angle_gamma   90.00
#
_symmetry.space_group_name_H-M   'P 1'
#
loop_
_entity.id
_entity.type
_entity.pdbx_description
1 polymer ?
#
loop_
_entity_poly.entity_id
_entity_poly.type
_entity_poly.pdbx_seq_one_letter_code
_entity_poly.pdbx_strand_id
1 'polypeptide(L)'
;MPNVQRELFAWVTQQHGTVGLALFAVGLLYAFMGFRFYTLMNGLSCGFIGWMVGAITAPIAEVDPSLGGIAGGIAGAGLAVASRRGAAIVASAATWGALGYYVLYQVGIGPPTLTVATGVAAVLGCGFVCACRHAPIAVITALQGVMLIVVGWVGLSTAFVPSIGRTFVAWAGGWDMLVPGLLLMLFVTGYSYQAMNLRGDIRTGTS
;
A
#
# COMPACT_ATOMS: atom_id res chain seq x y z
N MET A 1 0.37 1.10 -24.04
CA MET A 1 -0.26 0.30 -22.97
C MET A 1 -0.52 1.23 -21.79
N PRO A 2 -1.67 1.11 -21.08
CA PRO A 2 -2.02 2.00 -19.98
C PRO A 2 -1.02 1.91 -18.82
N ASN A 3 -0.33 2.99 -18.46
CA ASN A 3 0.63 2.99 -17.36
C ASN A 3 -0.11 3.06 -16.01
N VAL A 4 -0.02 2.01 -15.18
CA VAL A 4 -0.69 1.89 -13.86
C VAL A 4 -0.44 3.12 -12.98
N GLN A 5 0.78 3.67 -13.01
CA GLN A 5 1.15 4.87 -12.26
C GLN A 5 0.38 6.11 -12.75
N ARG A 6 0.21 6.21 -14.07
CA ARG A 6 -0.51 7.31 -14.71
C ARG A 6 -2.00 7.24 -14.39
N GLU A 7 -2.58 6.04 -14.35
CA GLU A 7 -3.98 5.84 -13.97
C GLU A 7 -4.20 6.18 -12.49
N LEU A 8 -3.31 5.73 -11.61
CA LEU A 8 -3.38 6.04 -10.18
C LEU A 8 -3.28 7.55 -9.91
N PHE A 9 -2.38 8.25 -10.61
CA PHE A 9 -2.25 9.69 -10.49
C PHE A 9 -3.43 10.43 -11.13
N ALA A 10 -3.91 10.00 -12.29
CA ALA A 10 -5.11 10.57 -12.89
C ALA A 10 -6.30 10.46 -11.94
N TRP A 11 -6.50 9.28 -11.33
CA TRP A 11 -7.55 9.07 -10.35
C TRP A 11 -7.42 10.00 -9.14
N VAL A 12 -6.24 10.11 -8.52
CA VAL A 12 -6.08 10.95 -7.32
C VAL A 12 -6.26 12.44 -7.63
N THR A 13 -5.88 12.89 -8.82
CA THR A 13 -6.07 14.29 -9.25
C THR A 13 -7.53 14.65 -9.50
N GLN A 14 -8.41 13.66 -9.69
CA GLN A 14 -9.86 13.87 -9.83
C GLN A 14 -10.59 13.90 -8.48
N GLN A 15 -9.92 13.56 -7.39
CA GLN A 15 -10.51 13.58 -6.05
C GLN A 15 -10.45 14.98 -5.43
N HIS A 16 -11.28 15.22 -4.41
CA HIS A 16 -11.15 16.42 -3.58
C HIS A 16 -9.77 16.46 -2.91
N GLY A 17 -9.18 17.66 -2.78
CA GLY A 17 -7.86 17.84 -2.13
C GLY A 17 -7.78 17.31 -0.70
N THR A 18 -8.92 17.22 -0.01
CA THR A 18 -9.05 16.58 1.31
C THR A 18 -8.75 15.08 1.29
N VAL A 19 -9.06 14.38 0.19
CA VAL A 19 -8.70 12.97 -0.01
C VAL A 19 -7.19 12.83 -0.14
N GLY A 20 -6.55 13.71 -0.91
CA GLY A 20 -5.08 13.77 -1.00
C GLY A 20 -4.42 14.01 0.36
N LEU A 21 -4.94 14.97 1.13
CA LEU A 21 -4.48 15.23 2.50
C LEU A 21 -4.66 14.01 3.42
N ALA A 22 -5.82 13.35 3.37
CA ALA A 22 -6.09 12.17 4.18
C ALA A 22 -5.15 11.01 3.83
N LEU A 23 -4.94 10.73 2.54
CA LEU A 23 -3.99 9.72 2.07
C LEU A 23 -2.56 10.04 2.52
N PHE A 24 -2.14 11.30 2.41
CA PHE A 24 -0.82 11.74 2.85
C PHE A 24 -0.64 11.55 4.36
N ALA A 25 -1.60 11.99 5.17
CA ALA A 25 -1.56 11.87 6.62
C ALA A 25 -1.57 10.40 7.09
N VAL A 26 -2.44 9.58 6.51
CA VAL A 26 -2.49 8.13 6.78
C VAL A 26 -1.17 7.48 6.34
N GLY A 27 -0.62 7.88 5.19
CA GLY A 27 0.67 7.39 4.71
C GLY A 27 1.82 7.69 5.67
N LEU A 28 1.88 8.90 6.23
CA LEU A 28 2.85 9.26 7.27
C LEU A 28 2.70 8.39 8.53
N LEU A 29 1.46 8.16 8.97
CA LEU A 29 1.18 7.30 10.12
C LEU A 29 1.62 5.85 9.87
N TYR A 30 1.34 5.30 8.69
CA TYR A 30 1.80 3.98 8.28
C TYR A 30 3.33 3.91 8.22
N ALA A 31 3.98 4.88 7.57
CA ALA A 31 5.41 4.84 7.30
C ALA A 31 6.27 5.04 8.56
N PHE A 32 5.86 5.92 9.47
CA PHE A 32 6.66 6.26 10.65
C PHE A 32 6.11 5.67 11.95
N MET A 33 4.78 5.59 12.09
CA MET A 33 4.13 5.12 13.31
C MET A 33 3.51 3.71 13.17
N GLY A 34 3.79 3.03 12.05
CA GLY A 34 3.22 1.73 11.70
C GLY A 34 3.42 0.67 12.78
N PHE A 35 4.58 0.65 13.44
CA PHE A 35 4.84 -0.25 14.57
C PHE A 35 3.89 0.00 15.77
N ARG A 36 3.70 1.27 16.16
CA ARG A 36 2.87 1.65 17.31
C ARG A 36 1.39 1.37 17.08
N PHE A 37 0.91 1.60 15.86
CA PHE A 37 -0.50 1.42 15.49
C PHE A 37 -0.75 0.19 14.63
N TYR A 38 0.12 -0.82 14.70
CA TYR A 38 0.15 -1.94 13.77
C TYR A 38 -1.21 -2.64 13.62
N THR A 39 -1.89 -2.97 14.71
CA THR A 39 -3.20 -3.65 14.66
C THR A 39 -4.25 -2.82 13.91
N LEU A 40 -4.27 -1.50 14.15
CA LEU A 40 -5.21 -0.58 13.50
C LEU A 40 -4.88 -0.46 12.01
N MET A 41 -3.60 -0.22 11.68
CA MET A 41 -3.14 -0.09 10.31
C MET A 41 -3.40 -1.39 9.52
N ASN A 42 -3.05 -2.54 10.08
CA ASN A 42 -3.31 -3.83 9.46
C ASN A 42 -4.82 -4.08 9.27
N GLY A 43 -5.65 -3.65 10.22
CA GLY A 43 -7.12 -3.68 10.08
C GLY A 43 -7.64 -2.80 8.96
N LEU A 44 -7.12 -1.59 8.80
CA LEU A 44 -7.46 -0.72 7.67
C LEU A 44 -7.02 -1.31 6.34
N SER A 45 -5.81 -1.88 6.28
CA SER A 45 -5.31 -2.56 5.08
C SER A 45 -6.17 -3.77 4.71
N CYS A 46 -6.44 -4.67 5.66
CA CYS A 46 -7.29 -5.82 5.42
C CYS A 46 -8.73 -5.43 5.12
N GLY A 47 -9.26 -4.37 5.74
CA GLY A 47 -10.58 -3.83 5.43
C GLY A 47 -10.63 -3.27 4.00
N PHE A 48 -9.62 -2.54 3.56
CA PHE A 48 -9.55 -2.07 2.18
C PHE A 48 -9.43 -3.22 1.17
N ILE A 49 -8.57 -4.21 1.45
CA ILE A 49 -8.43 -5.42 0.62
C ILE A 49 -9.75 -6.18 0.55
N GLY A 50 -10.40 -6.40 1.70
CA GLY A 50 -11.69 -7.06 1.80
C GLY A 50 -12.79 -6.30 1.05
N TRP A 51 -12.77 -4.97 1.09
CA TRP A 51 -13.69 -4.14 0.33
C TRP A 51 -13.49 -4.28 -1.18
N MET A 52 -12.24 -4.24 -1.65
CA MET A 52 -11.94 -4.45 -3.07
C MET A 52 -12.35 -5.84 -3.55
N VAL A 53 -11.94 -6.89 -2.82
CA VAL A 53 -12.27 -8.27 -3.16
C VAL A 53 -13.78 -8.46 -3.15
N GLY A 54 -14.46 -8.00 -2.10
CA GLY A 54 -15.91 -8.09 -1.97
C GLY A 54 -16.64 -7.42 -3.12
N ALA A 55 -16.26 -6.18 -3.49
CA ALA A 55 -16.87 -5.45 -4.60
C ALA A 55 -16.64 -6.15 -5.96
N ILE A 56 -15.46 -6.74 -6.19
CA ILE A 56 -15.12 -7.46 -7.42
C ILE A 56 -15.88 -8.78 -7.52
N THR A 57 -16.07 -9.49 -6.40
CA THR A 57 -16.74 -10.80 -6.38
C THR A 57 -18.26 -10.72 -6.23
N ALA A 58 -18.81 -9.59 -5.79
CA ALA A 58 -20.25 -9.41 -5.57
C ALA A 58 -21.14 -9.78 -6.78
N PRO A 59 -20.77 -9.41 -8.04
CA PRO A 59 -21.57 -9.75 -9.21
C PRO A 59 -21.69 -11.26 -9.46
N ILE A 60 -20.71 -12.06 -9.00
CA ILE A 60 -20.73 -13.53 -9.13
C ILE A 60 -21.87 -14.12 -8.28
N ALA A 61 -22.22 -13.45 -7.18
CA ALA A 61 -23.29 -13.83 -6.27
C ALA A 61 -24.58 -13.03 -6.51
N GLU A 62 -24.68 -12.29 -7.62
CA GLU A 62 -25.82 -11.42 -7.95
C GLU A 62 -26.11 -10.34 -6.88
N VAL A 63 -25.08 -9.91 -6.14
CA VAL A 63 -25.17 -8.86 -5.11
C VAL A 63 -24.64 -7.53 -5.66
N ASP A 64 -25.23 -6.42 -5.21
CA ASP A 64 -24.73 -5.07 -5.52
C ASP A 64 -23.25 -4.91 -5.09
N PRO A 65 -22.34 -4.44 -5.98
CA PRO A 65 -20.93 -4.25 -5.68
C PRO A 65 -20.64 -3.40 -4.44
N SER A 66 -21.47 -2.39 -4.18
CA SER A 66 -21.31 -1.55 -2.99
C SER A 66 -21.56 -2.33 -1.70
N LEU A 67 -22.59 -3.18 -1.68
CA LEU A 67 -22.92 -4.03 -0.54
C LEU A 67 -21.89 -5.14 -0.34
N GLY A 68 -21.46 -5.79 -1.42
CA GLY A 68 -20.38 -6.78 -1.37
C GLY A 68 -19.07 -6.19 -0.88
N GLY A 69 -18.74 -4.96 -1.33
CA GLY A 69 -17.59 -4.22 -0.83
C GLY A 69 -17.70 -3.89 0.66
N ILE A 70 -18.84 -3.36 1.13
CA ILE A 70 -19.03 -3.06 2.56
C ILE A 70 -18.89 -4.33 3.42
N ALA A 71 -19.56 -5.41 3.05
CA ALA A 71 -19.50 -6.68 3.77
C ALA A 71 -18.07 -7.26 3.77
N GLY A 72 -17.41 -7.26 2.62
CA GLY A 72 -16.01 -7.70 2.49
C GLY A 72 -15.06 -6.84 3.32
N GLY A 73 -15.28 -5.53 3.37
CA GLY A 73 -14.46 -4.60 4.15
C GLY A 73 -14.62 -4.80 5.65
N ILE A 74 -15.84 -5.01 6.13
CA ILE A 74 -16.10 -5.36 7.53
C ILE A 74 -15.45 -6.70 7.88
N ALA A 75 -15.59 -7.71 7.03
CA ALA A 75 -14.97 -9.02 7.23
C ALA A 75 -13.43 -8.93 7.26
N GLY A 76 -12.84 -8.18 6.33
CA GLY A 76 -11.40 -7.93 6.26
C GLY A 76 -10.86 -7.18 7.48
N ALA A 77 -11.55 -6.13 7.94
CA ALA A 77 -11.18 -5.44 9.17
C ALA A 77 -11.33 -6.34 10.41
N GLY A 78 -12.41 -7.14 10.46
CA GLY A 78 -12.66 -8.12 11.51
C GLY A 78 -11.56 -9.18 11.61
N LEU A 79 -10.95 -9.59 10.49
CA LEU A 79 -9.81 -10.51 10.49
C LEU A 79 -8.62 -9.98 11.28
N ALA A 80 -8.36 -8.67 11.26
CA ALA A 80 -7.25 -8.08 12.02
C ALA A 80 -7.49 -8.09 13.53
N VAL A 81 -8.76 -8.05 13.95
CA VAL A 81 -9.16 -8.21 15.36
C VAL A 81 -9.07 -9.67 15.78
N ALA A 82 -9.60 -10.60 14.95
CA ALA A 82 -9.64 -12.02 15.25
C ALA A 82 -8.26 -12.69 15.19
N SER A 83 -7.41 -12.31 14.24
CA SER A 83 -6.09 -12.90 14.03
C SER A 83 -5.11 -11.89 13.44
N ARG A 84 -4.25 -11.33 14.30
CA ARG A 84 -3.15 -10.44 13.87
C ARG A 84 -2.26 -11.08 12.82
N ARG A 85 -2.00 -12.38 12.94
CA ARG A 85 -1.15 -13.13 11.99
C ARG A 85 -1.88 -13.39 10.67
N GLY A 86 -3.16 -13.76 10.73
CA GLY A 86 -3.97 -13.94 9.52
C GLY A 86 -4.08 -12.66 8.70
N ALA A 87 -4.38 -11.54 9.36
CA ALA A 87 -4.41 -10.23 8.72
C ALA A 87 -3.04 -9.84 8.13
N ALA A 88 -1.94 -10.09 8.86
CA ALA A 88 -0.58 -9.81 8.35
C ALA A 88 -0.27 -10.60 7.07
N ILE A 89 -0.71 -11.87 7.00
CA ILE A 89 -0.53 -12.71 5.82
C ILE A 89 -1.32 -12.13 4.63
N VAL A 90 -2.59 -11.76 4.84
CA VAL A 90 -3.42 -11.16 3.78
C VAL A 90 -2.84 -9.83 3.30
N ALA A 91 -2.45 -8.95 4.21
CA ALA A 91 -1.85 -7.66 3.88
C ALA A 91 -0.51 -7.84 3.13
N SER A 92 0.32 -8.80 3.55
CA SER A 92 1.57 -9.12 2.88
C SER A 92 1.34 -9.67 1.48
N ALA A 93 0.44 -10.65 1.33
CA ALA A 93 0.08 -11.25 0.05
C ALA A 93 -0.37 -10.18 -0.96
N ALA A 94 -1.25 -9.28 -0.52
CA ALA A 94 -1.74 -8.18 -1.34
C ALA A 94 -0.63 -7.19 -1.70
N THR A 95 0.23 -6.83 -0.75
CA THR A 95 1.32 -5.86 -0.98
C THR A 95 2.37 -6.41 -1.94
N TRP A 96 2.85 -7.63 -1.71
CA TRP A 96 3.83 -8.29 -2.58
C TRP A 96 3.25 -8.65 -3.94
N GLY A 97 1.97 -9.08 -3.98
CA GLY A 97 1.25 -9.28 -5.24
C GLY A 97 1.16 -7.97 -6.04
N ALA A 98 0.71 -6.88 -5.43
CA ALA A 98 0.61 -5.58 -6.09
C ALA A 98 1.97 -5.06 -6.58
N LEU A 99 3.03 -5.23 -5.78
CA LEU A 99 4.40 -4.89 -6.17
C LEU A 99 4.88 -5.73 -7.36
N GLY A 100 4.67 -7.05 -7.30
CA GLY A 100 5.02 -7.97 -8.39
C GLY A 100 4.29 -7.61 -9.67
N TYR A 101 2.97 -7.38 -9.58
CA TYR A 101 2.14 -6.91 -10.69
C TYR A 101 2.73 -5.63 -11.29
N TYR A 102 3.01 -4.61 -10.46
CA TYR A 102 3.52 -3.33 -10.91
C TYR A 102 4.87 -3.47 -11.64
N VAL A 103 5.85 -4.15 -11.03
CA VAL A 103 7.20 -4.29 -11.62
C VAL A 103 7.14 -5.04 -12.95
N LEU A 104 6.39 -6.14 -13.02
CA LEU A 104 6.31 -6.96 -14.24
C LEU A 104 5.52 -6.24 -15.34
N TYR A 105 4.51 -5.45 -14.96
CA TYR A 105 3.78 -4.60 -15.90
C TYR A 105 4.70 -3.55 -16.54
N GLN A 106 5.57 -2.91 -15.74
CA GLN A 106 6.51 -1.91 -16.25
C GLN A 106 7.56 -2.51 -17.20
N VAL A 107 7.94 -3.78 -17.02
CA VAL A 107 8.89 -4.49 -17.90
C VAL A 107 8.20 -5.02 -19.17
N GLY A 108 6.89 -4.79 -19.35
CA GLY A 108 6.16 -5.15 -20.56
C GLY A 108 5.78 -6.64 -20.64
N ILE A 109 5.71 -7.33 -19.51
CA ILE A 109 5.30 -8.74 -19.48
C ILE A 109 3.80 -8.87 -19.77
N GLY A 110 3.45 -9.82 -20.65
CA GLY A 110 2.07 -10.03 -21.10
C GLY A 110 1.13 -10.56 -20.01
N PRO A 111 -0.21 -10.42 -20.19
CA PRO A 111 -1.21 -10.71 -19.15
C PRO A 111 -1.16 -12.12 -18.53
N PRO A 112 -1.02 -13.24 -19.28
CA PRO A 112 -1.07 -14.57 -18.67
C PRO A 112 0.17 -14.89 -17.83
N THR A 113 1.34 -14.39 -18.21
CA THR A 113 2.58 -14.52 -17.42
C THR A 113 2.57 -13.59 -16.20
N LEU A 114 1.92 -12.44 -16.33
CA LEU A 114 1.84 -11.42 -15.30
C LEU A 114 0.97 -11.88 -14.12
N THR A 115 -0.14 -12.58 -14.36
CA THR A 115 -0.98 -13.14 -13.29
C THR A 115 -0.26 -14.23 -12.51
N VAL A 116 0.42 -15.16 -13.19
CA VAL A 116 1.18 -16.25 -12.55
C VAL A 116 2.29 -15.68 -11.66
N ALA A 117 3.09 -14.75 -12.19
CA ALA A 117 4.19 -14.17 -11.45
C ALA A 117 3.73 -13.26 -10.29
N THR A 118 2.59 -12.57 -10.44
CA THR A 118 1.91 -11.87 -9.33
C THR A 118 1.51 -12.86 -8.22
N GLY A 119 0.96 -14.01 -8.59
CA GLY A 119 0.63 -15.08 -7.64
C GLY A 119 1.85 -15.61 -6.90
N VAL A 120 2.96 -15.84 -7.60
CA VAL A 120 4.23 -16.25 -6.99
C VAL A 120 4.74 -15.20 -6.01
N ALA A 121 4.71 -13.91 -6.38
CA ALA A 121 5.11 -12.82 -5.48
C ALA A 121 4.24 -12.76 -4.23
N ALA A 122 2.92 -12.94 -4.36
CA ALA A 122 2.00 -12.99 -3.22
C ALA A 122 2.31 -14.18 -2.28
N VAL A 123 2.59 -15.37 -2.83
CA VAL A 123 2.97 -16.56 -2.06
C VAL A 123 4.31 -16.35 -1.33
N LEU A 124 5.29 -15.74 -1.98
CA LEU A 124 6.55 -15.36 -1.32
C LEU A 124 6.31 -14.35 -0.19
N GLY A 125 5.40 -13.39 -0.38
CA GLY A 125 4.96 -12.47 0.66
C GLY A 125 4.34 -13.17 1.87
N CYS A 126 3.52 -14.20 1.65
CA CYS A 126 3.00 -15.07 2.71
C CYS A 126 4.14 -15.80 3.44
N GLY A 127 5.07 -16.39 2.67
CA GLY A 127 6.25 -17.09 3.18
C GLY A 127 7.10 -16.20 4.08
N PHE A 128 7.28 -14.94 3.70
CA PHE A 128 8.03 -13.95 4.49
C PHE A 128 7.41 -13.70 5.86
N VAL A 129 6.07 -13.57 5.94
CA VAL A 129 5.35 -13.42 7.22
C VAL A 129 5.42 -14.71 8.06
N CYS A 130 5.45 -15.87 7.41
CA CYS A 130 5.57 -17.14 8.10
C CYS A 130 6.98 -17.38 8.67
N ALA A 131 8.02 -17.00 7.92
CA ALA A 131 9.42 -17.19 8.30
C ALA A 131 9.93 -16.11 9.28
N CYS A 132 9.47 -14.86 9.15
CA CYS A 132 9.92 -13.75 9.97
C CYS A 132 8.80 -13.25 10.89
N ARG A 133 8.99 -13.34 12.22
CA ARG A 133 7.96 -12.93 13.20
C ARG A 133 7.79 -11.41 13.35
N HIS A 134 8.87 -10.63 13.23
CA HIS A 134 8.88 -9.20 13.57
C HIS A 134 9.22 -8.27 12.40
N ALA A 135 10.02 -8.74 11.43
CA ALA A 135 10.37 -7.99 10.24
C ALA A 135 9.16 -7.56 9.36
N PRO A 136 8.07 -8.33 9.23
CA PRO A 136 6.98 -7.96 8.32
C PRO A 136 6.23 -6.71 8.77
N ILE A 137 6.18 -6.44 10.07
CA ILE A 137 5.45 -5.30 10.63
C ILE A 137 6.04 -3.98 10.09
N ALA A 138 7.36 -3.83 10.20
CA ALA A 138 8.04 -2.62 9.74
C ALA A 138 8.05 -2.51 8.22
N VAL A 139 8.29 -3.63 7.52
CA VAL A 139 8.39 -3.64 6.06
C VAL A 139 7.05 -3.35 5.39
N ILE A 140 5.97 -4.03 5.81
CA ILE A 140 4.65 -3.89 5.19
C ILE A 140 4.08 -2.50 5.45
N THR A 141 4.12 -2.03 6.69
CA THR A 141 3.57 -0.71 7.03
C THR A 141 4.38 0.42 6.38
N ALA A 142 5.70 0.30 6.29
CA ALA A 142 6.53 1.26 5.57
C ALA A 142 6.23 1.27 4.07
N LEU A 143 6.13 0.10 3.42
CA LEU A 143 5.79 0.01 1.99
C LEU A 143 4.43 0.64 1.69
N GLN A 144 3.40 0.25 2.44
CA GLN A 144 2.04 0.77 2.26
C GLN A 144 1.99 2.28 2.55
N GLY A 145 2.64 2.73 3.62
CA GLY A 145 2.68 4.14 3.99
C GLY A 145 3.35 5.01 2.95
N VAL A 146 4.47 4.55 2.39
CA VAL A 146 5.23 5.31 1.39
C VAL A 146 4.47 5.44 0.07
N MET A 147 3.74 4.39 -0.35
CA MET A 147 2.82 4.50 -1.48
C MET A 147 1.74 5.56 -1.23
N LEU A 148 1.11 5.53 -0.04
CA LEU A 148 0.08 6.50 0.34
C LEU A 148 0.62 7.93 0.44
N ILE A 149 1.86 8.12 0.92
CA ILE A 149 2.53 9.43 0.95
C ILE A 149 2.67 9.99 -0.45
N VAL A 150 3.19 9.20 -1.41
CA VAL A 150 3.40 9.69 -2.79
C VAL A 150 2.06 10.00 -3.46
N VAL A 151 1.08 9.10 -3.36
CA VAL A 151 -0.26 9.31 -3.96
C VAL A 151 -0.97 10.51 -3.31
N GLY A 152 -0.94 10.58 -1.98
CA GLY A 152 -1.53 11.68 -1.22
C GLY A 152 -0.86 13.02 -1.50
N TRP A 153 0.47 13.05 -1.64
CA TRP A 153 1.22 14.24 -2.04
C TRP A 153 0.82 14.72 -3.43
N VAL A 154 0.65 13.82 -4.40
CA VAL A 154 0.17 14.16 -5.74
C VAL A 154 -1.23 14.78 -5.66
N GLY A 155 -2.17 14.16 -4.95
CA GLY A 155 -3.52 14.70 -4.76
C GLY A 155 -3.53 16.05 -4.05
N LEU A 156 -2.76 16.19 -2.97
CA LEU A 156 -2.64 17.42 -2.18
C LEU A 156 -2.02 18.56 -3.01
N SER A 157 -0.86 18.32 -3.62
CA SER A 157 -0.14 19.33 -4.38
C SER A 157 -0.93 19.77 -5.61
N THR A 158 -1.62 18.87 -6.31
CA THR A 158 -2.46 19.25 -7.46
C THR A 158 -3.67 20.09 -7.08
N ALA A 159 -4.22 19.91 -5.88
CA ALA A 159 -5.34 20.71 -5.37
C ALA A 159 -4.92 22.08 -4.81
N PHE A 160 -3.85 22.13 -4.00
CA PHE A 160 -3.46 23.34 -3.27
C PHE A 160 -2.31 24.12 -3.91
N VAL A 161 -1.41 23.46 -4.65
CA VAL A 161 -0.28 24.10 -5.35
C VAL A 161 -0.14 23.53 -6.77
N PRO A 162 -1.10 23.84 -7.69
CA PRO A 162 -1.26 23.09 -8.93
C PRO A 162 -0.03 23.11 -9.85
N SER A 163 0.78 24.16 -9.78
CA SER A 163 2.05 24.28 -10.53
C SER A 163 3.04 23.17 -10.16
N ILE A 164 3.18 22.86 -8.86
CA ILE A 164 4.06 21.80 -8.37
C ILE A 164 3.48 20.43 -8.71
N GLY A 165 2.19 20.23 -8.43
CA GLY A 165 1.52 18.95 -8.66
C GLY A 165 1.53 18.52 -10.13
N ARG A 166 1.20 19.42 -11.06
CA ARG A 166 1.23 19.12 -12.50
C ARG A 166 2.65 18.85 -13.02
N THR A 167 3.65 19.56 -12.49
CA THR A 167 5.06 19.32 -12.84
C THR A 167 5.49 17.92 -12.39
N PHE A 168 5.11 17.52 -11.18
CA PHE A 168 5.39 16.18 -10.67
C PHE A 168 4.70 15.09 -11.51
N VAL A 169 3.43 15.27 -11.88
CA VAL A 169 2.72 14.33 -12.76
C VAL A 169 3.39 14.25 -14.14
N ALA A 170 3.84 15.37 -14.70
CA ALA A 170 4.55 15.40 -15.97
C ALA A 170 5.90 14.65 -15.87
N TRP A 171 6.68 14.88 -14.82
CA TRP A 171 7.94 14.17 -14.59
C TRP A 171 7.72 12.67 -14.36
N ALA A 172 6.74 12.31 -13.55
CA ALA A 172 6.38 10.92 -13.32
C ALA A 172 5.90 10.21 -14.59
N GLY A 173 5.36 10.94 -15.57
CA GLY A 173 4.99 10.41 -16.88
C GLY A 173 6.12 10.36 -17.90
N GLY A 174 7.23 11.06 -17.65
CA GLY A 174 8.38 11.12 -18.56
C GLY A 174 9.63 10.38 -18.06
N TRP A 175 9.75 10.13 -16.75
CA TRP A 175 10.92 9.52 -16.12
C TRP A 175 10.49 8.26 -15.36
N ASP A 176 10.72 7.09 -15.97
CA ASP A 176 10.23 5.80 -15.46
C ASP A 176 10.77 5.45 -14.06
N MET A 177 11.95 5.98 -13.69
CA MET A 177 12.62 5.66 -12.42
C MET A 177 12.40 6.69 -11.30
N LEU A 178 11.76 7.83 -11.58
CA LEU A 178 11.60 8.90 -10.60
C LEU A 178 10.73 8.48 -9.42
N VAL A 179 9.57 7.88 -9.70
CA VAL A 179 8.64 7.41 -8.66
C VAL A 179 9.19 6.21 -7.89
N PRO A 180 9.74 5.16 -8.55
CA PRO A 180 10.43 4.08 -7.85
C PRO A 180 11.58 4.56 -6.95
N GLY A 181 12.38 5.52 -7.41
CA GLY A 181 13.48 6.09 -6.62
C GLY A 181 12.99 6.83 -5.37
N LEU A 182 11.94 7.65 -5.49
CA LEU A 182 11.31 8.33 -4.36
C LEU A 182 10.69 7.35 -3.36
N LEU A 183 9.98 6.34 -3.86
CA LEU A 183 9.43 5.27 -3.02
C LEU A 183 10.54 4.54 -2.28
N LEU A 184 11.68 4.25 -2.92
CA LEU A 184 12.81 3.59 -2.28
C LEU A 184 13.42 4.47 -1.17
N MET A 185 13.67 5.76 -1.43
CA MET A 185 14.23 6.68 -0.44
C MET A 185 13.32 6.84 0.77
N LEU A 186 12.02 7.02 0.54
CA LEU A 186 11.02 7.12 1.61
C LEU A 186 10.88 5.81 2.37
N PHE A 187 10.91 4.66 1.67
CA PHE A 187 10.86 3.34 2.29
C PHE A 187 12.07 3.11 3.21
N VAL A 188 13.28 3.37 2.74
CA VAL A 188 14.49 3.26 3.57
C VAL A 188 14.37 4.16 4.80
N THR A 189 13.92 5.40 4.64
CA THR A 189 13.75 6.34 5.75
C THR A 189 12.72 5.85 6.77
N GLY A 190 11.53 5.44 6.31
CA GLY A 190 10.46 4.94 7.16
C GLY A 190 10.84 3.64 7.85
N TYR A 191 11.42 2.69 7.11
CA TYR A 191 11.91 1.43 7.66
C TYR A 191 13.00 1.66 8.71
N SER A 192 14.01 2.50 8.44
CA SER A 192 15.06 2.83 9.40
C SER A 192 14.49 3.45 10.67
N TYR A 193 13.55 4.39 10.56
CA TYR A 193 12.87 4.98 11.72
C TYR A 193 12.13 3.93 12.55
N GLN A 194 11.34 3.06 11.90
CA GLN A 194 10.62 2.00 12.60
C GLN A 194 11.57 0.97 13.22
N ALA A 195 12.65 0.60 12.53
CA ALA A 195 13.64 -0.35 13.03
C ALA A 195 14.40 0.20 14.25
N MET A 196 14.70 1.50 14.28
CA MET A 196 15.29 2.15 15.46
C MET A 196 14.32 2.15 16.64
N ASN A 197 13.04 2.50 16.43
CA ASN A 197 12.03 2.47 17.49
C ASN A 197 11.75 1.06 18.03
N LEU A 198 11.86 0.04 17.17
CA LEU A 198 11.69 -1.37 17.52
C LEU A 198 12.76 -1.91 18.46
N ARG A 199 14.01 -1.42 18.33
CA ARG A 199 15.17 -1.95 19.08
C ARG A 199 15.39 -1.24 20.42
N GLY A 200 14.55 -0.27 20.77
CA GLY A 200 14.90 0.72 21.78
C GLY A 200 15.98 1.65 21.22
N ASP A 201 15.92 2.92 21.61
CA ASP A 201 16.88 3.93 21.17
C ASP A 201 18.31 3.40 21.41
N ILE A 202 19.19 3.45 20.40
CA ILE A 202 20.58 2.98 20.50
C ILE A 202 21.30 3.68 21.67
N ARG A 203 20.76 4.83 22.11
CA ARG A 203 21.19 5.58 23.29
C ARG A 203 20.71 5.06 24.65
N THR A 204 19.60 4.35 24.76
CA THR A 204 19.03 4.01 26.09
C THR A 204 19.26 2.58 26.53
N GLY A 205 19.56 1.64 25.62
CA GLY A 205 20.04 0.30 25.99
C GLY A 205 19.13 -0.52 26.90
N THR A 206 17.83 -0.20 26.99
CA THR A 206 16.86 -0.93 27.81
C THR A 206 16.04 -1.86 26.93
N SER A 207 16.34 -3.16 27.03
CA SER A 207 15.49 -4.28 26.59
C SER A 207 14.51 -4.69 27.68
#